data_AF-A0A960XAF6-F1
#
_entry.id   AF-A0A960XAF6-F1
#
_cell.length_a   1.000
_cell.length_b   1.000
_cell.length_c   1.000
_cell.angle_alpha   90.00
_cell.angle_beta   90.00
_cell.angle_gamma   90.00
#
_symmetry.space_group_name_H-M   'P 1'
#
loop_
_entity.id
_entity.type
_entity.pdbx_description
1 polymer ?
#
loop_
_entity_poly.entity_id
_entity_poly.type
_entity_poly.pdbx_seq_one_letter_code
_entity_poly.pdbx_strand_id
1 'polypeptide(L)'
;HPLKDIQVLVPMKKGIIGADNLNFQLQQKLNGRDSYIERAGRKYMVGDKVMQIKNNYTKEIYNGDIGYIHSIDRDDEIVAVEFDDKEVYYEFSELDELTLAYAVSVHKYQGSESKAVILVVHTSHFRLLQRNLIYTGVTRGKELVVVIGNYKGLMMGVKNEEVLKRYSGLSHFIQAGG
;
A
#
# COMPACT_ATOMS: atom_id res chain seq x y z
N HIS A 1 -3.07 -17.53 -4.30
CA HIS A 1 -4.32 -17.07 -3.65
C HIS A 1 -4.56 -15.61 -4.06
N PRO A 2 -5.74 -15.23 -4.60
CA PRO A 2 -5.95 -13.91 -5.22
C PRO A 2 -5.53 -12.70 -4.37
N LEU A 3 -5.79 -12.73 -3.06
CA LEU A 3 -5.37 -11.66 -2.13
C LEU A 3 -3.85 -11.55 -1.93
N LYS A 4 -3.13 -12.67 -2.07
CA LYS A 4 -1.65 -12.73 -2.00
C LYS A 4 -1.01 -12.37 -3.36
N ASP A 5 -1.63 -12.78 -4.47
CA ASP A 5 -1.05 -12.64 -5.81
C ASP A 5 -1.35 -11.28 -6.49
N ILE A 6 -2.42 -10.58 -6.06
CA ILE A 6 -2.87 -9.33 -6.67
C ILE A 6 -2.68 -8.16 -5.69
N GLN A 7 -2.12 -7.06 -6.19
CA GLN A 7 -2.04 -5.80 -5.44
C GLN A 7 -2.69 -4.64 -6.18
N VAL A 8 -3.56 -3.90 -5.49
CA VAL A 8 -4.07 -2.61 -6.00
C VAL A 8 -3.11 -1.49 -5.58
N LEU A 9 -2.62 -0.75 -6.56
CA LEU A 9 -1.74 0.40 -6.38
C LEU A 9 -2.44 1.69 -6.76
N VAL A 10 -2.31 2.70 -5.90
CA VAL A 10 -2.87 4.02 -6.11
C VAL A 10 -1.85 5.15 -5.96
N PRO A 11 -2.00 6.27 -6.67
CA PRO A 11 -1.16 7.45 -6.47
C PRO A 11 -1.35 8.11 -5.10
N MET A 12 -2.57 8.11 -4.57
CA MET A 12 -2.96 8.90 -3.40
C MET A 12 -3.62 8.05 -2.31
N LYS A 13 -3.41 8.46 -1.05
CA LYS A 13 -4.05 7.81 0.10
C LYS A 13 -5.51 8.25 0.29
N LYS A 14 -5.79 9.55 0.18
CA LYS A 14 -7.11 10.15 0.39
C LYS A 14 -7.90 10.31 -0.91
N GLY A 15 -9.22 10.45 -0.78
CA GLY A 15 -10.16 10.67 -1.88
C GLY A 15 -10.96 9.43 -2.25
N ILE A 16 -11.96 9.59 -3.12
CA ILE A 16 -12.89 8.50 -3.53
C ILE A 16 -12.13 7.32 -4.17
N ILE A 17 -11.05 7.60 -4.89
CA ILE A 17 -10.18 6.61 -5.52
C ILE A 17 -8.81 6.51 -4.84
N GLY A 18 -8.73 6.97 -3.58
CA GLY A 18 -7.55 6.84 -2.73
C GLY A 18 -7.52 5.51 -1.98
N ALA A 19 -6.35 5.16 -1.46
CA ALA A 19 -6.13 3.90 -0.75
C ALA A 19 -7.12 3.68 0.40
N ASP A 20 -7.43 4.72 1.19
CA ASP A 20 -8.31 4.59 2.35
C ASP A 20 -9.73 4.16 1.96
N ASN A 21 -10.33 4.81 0.95
CA ASN A 21 -11.67 4.46 0.49
C ASN A 21 -11.68 3.11 -0.24
N LEU A 22 -10.67 2.83 -1.06
CA LEU A 22 -10.57 1.54 -1.75
C LEU A 22 -10.40 0.39 -0.76
N ASN A 23 -9.61 0.56 0.30
CA ASN A 23 -9.49 -0.45 1.36
C ASN A 23 -10.84 -0.75 2.00
N PHE A 24 -11.61 0.28 2.36
CA PHE A 24 -12.95 0.10 2.92
C PHE A 24 -13.90 -0.65 1.97
N GLN A 25 -13.89 -0.31 0.68
CA GLN A 25 -14.74 -0.97 -0.32
C GLN A 25 -14.28 -2.41 -0.62
N LEU A 26 -12.97 -2.63 -0.73
CA LEU A 26 -12.38 -3.93 -1.01
C LEU A 26 -12.55 -4.88 0.17
N GLN A 27 -12.37 -4.42 1.41
CA GLN A 27 -12.63 -5.22 2.61
C GLN A 27 -14.07 -5.75 2.64
N GLN A 28 -15.05 -4.87 2.39
CA GLN A 28 -16.47 -5.27 2.35
C GLN A 28 -16.76 -6.29 1.25
N LYS A 29 -16.10 -6.17 0.09
CA LYS A 29 -16.32 -7.07 -1.05
C LYS A 29 -15.56 -8.39 -0.94
N LEU A 30 -14.40 -8.41 -0.29
CA LEU A 30 -13.47 -9.54 -0.30
C LEU A 30 -13.44 -10.33 1.01
N ASN A 31 -13.67 -9.68 2.16
CA ASN A 31 -13.72 -10.36 3.45
C ASN A 31 -15.15 -10.43 3.98
N GLY A 32 -15.91 -9.32 3.93
CA GLY A 32 -17.37 -9.30 4.12
C GLY A 32 -17.92 -9.92 5.41
N ARG A 33 -17.06 -10.18 6.42
CA ARG A 33 -17.45 -10.80 7.69
C ARG A 33 -18.14 -9.79 8.60
N ASP A 34 -19.08 -10.27 9.42
CA ASP A 34 -19.82 -9.44 10.37
C ASP A 34 -19.05 -9.19 11.68
N SER A 35 -18.13 -10.09 12.05
CA SER A 35 -17.31 -9.93 13.26
C SER A 35 -16.06 -9.11 12.96
N TYR A 36 -15.94 -7.96 13.60
CA TYR A 36 -14.79 -7.07 13.49
C TYR A 36 -14.42 -6.44 14.83
N ILE A 37 -13.23 -5.88 14.91
CA ILE A 37 -12.84 -4.88 15.91
C ILE A 37 -12.66 -3.53 15.22
N GLU A 38 -13.05 -2.45 15.89
CA GLU A 38 -12.87 -1.09 15.38
C GLU A 38 -11.83 -0.33 16.22
N ARG A 39 -10.76 0.15 15.57
CA ARG A 39 -9.71 0.99 16.20
C ARG A 39 -9.24 2.05 15.22
N ALA A 40 -8.98 3.26 15.72
CA ALA A 40 -8.54 4.41 14.94
C ALA A 40 -9.40 4.68 13.66
N GLY A 41 -10.72 4.43 13.75
CA GLY A 41 -11.67 4.59 12.64
C GLY A 41 -11.55 3.53 11.54
N ARG A 42 -10.90 2.39 11.80
CA ARG A 42 -10.78 1.25 10.88
C ARG A 42 -11.36 0.01 11.52
N LYS A 43 -12.04 -0.79 10.70
CA LYS A 43 -12.49 -2.13 11.07
C LYS A 43 -11.43 -3.15 10.67
N TYR A 44 -11.17 -4.09 11.55
CA TYR A 44 -10.28 -5.22 11.33
C TYR A 44 -11.05 -6.52 11.55
N MET A 45 -10.89 -7.45 10.63
CA MET A 45 -11.58 -8.73 10.55
C MET A 45 -10.55 -9.83 10.31
N VAL A 46 -10.83 -11.02 10.81
CA VAL A 46 -10.06 -12.22 10.45
C VAL A 46 -10.03 -12.38 8.93
N GLY A 47 -8.85 -12.60 8.35
CA GLY A 47 -8.60 -12.67 6.91
C GLY A 47 -8.21 -11.35 6.26
N ASP A 48 -8.22 -10.23 7.00
CA ASP A 48 -7.82 -8.95 6.41
C ASP A 48 -6.36 -8.89 6.04
N LYS A 49 -6.10 -8.38 4.83
CA LYS A 49 -4.76 -7.98 4.40
C LYS A 49 -4.39 -6.66 5.07
N VAL A 50 -3.35 -6.67 5.89
CA VAL A 50 -2.87 -5.51 6.65
C VAL A 50 -1.42 -5.18 6.31
N MET A 51 -1.00 -3.98 6.67
CA MET A 51 0.38 -3.50 6.53
C MET A 51 0.82 -2.78 7.80
N GLN A 52 2.03 -3.06 8.25
CA GLN A 52 2.68 -2.33 9.32
C GLN A 52 3.08 -0.92 8.85
N ILE A 53 2.71 0.13 9.61
CA ILE A 53 2.98 1.52 9.20
C ILE A 53 4.14 2.19 9.95
N LYS A 54 4.69 1.52 10.97
CA LYS A 54 5.81 1.97 11.83
C LYS A 54 6.71 0.79 12.16
N ASN A 55 8.03 1.00 12.22
CA ASN A 55 8.93 -0.08 12.64
C ASN A 55 8.67 -0.49 14.09
N ASN A 56 8.53 -1.79 14.33
CA ASN A 56 8.45 -2.38 15.66
C ASN A 56 9.61 -3.36 15.82
N TYR A 57 10.70 -2.89 16.44
CA TYR A 57 11.93 -3.66 16.58
C TYR A 57 11.79 -4.84 17.54
N THR A 58 10.91 -4.74 18.53
CA THR A 58 10.64 -5.84 19.48
C THR A 58 9.97 -7.02 18.79
N LYS A 59 9.03 -6.74 17.87
CA LYS A 59 8.33 -7.75 17.08
C LYS A 59 9.08 -8.13 15.80
N GLU A 60 10.14 -7.40 15.47
CA GLU A 60 10.93 -7.49 14.23
C GLU A 60 10.06 -7.35 12.97
N ILE A 61 9.10 -6.41 12.99
CA ILE A 61 8.25 -6.08 11.84
C ILE A 61 8.52 -4.62 11.44
N TYR A 62 8.63 -4.37 10.16
CA TYR A 62 9.07 -3.10 9.59
C TYR A 62 7.96 -2.41 8.80
N ASN A 63 8.10 -1.10 8.64
CA ASN A 63 7.15 -0.29 7.89
C ASN A 63 7.08 -0.74 6.43
N GLY A 64 5.90 -1.18 5.99
CA GLY A 64 5.66 -1.71 4.65
C GLY A 64 5.45 -3.21 4.62
N ASP A 65 5.76 -3.94 5.70
CA ASP A 65 5.52 -5.37 5.78
C ASP A 65 4.02 -5.66 5.70
N ILE A 66 3.67 -6.66 4.90
CA ILE A 66 2.28 -7.04 4.62
C ILE A 66 1.99 -8.35 5.33
N GLY A 67 0.89 -8.38 6.07
CA GLY A 67 0.42 -9.56 6.78
C GLY A 67 -1.07 -9.81 6.58
N TYR A 68 -1.54 -10.90 7.17
CA TYR A 68 -2.95 -11.29 7.17
C TYR A 68 -3.41 -11.55 8.59
N ILE A 69 -4.55 -11.00 8.98
CA ILE A 69 -5.11 -11.28 10.31
C ILE A 69 -5.53 -12.75 10.35
N HIS A 70 -4.87 -13.52 11.20
CA HIS A 70 -5.13 -14.95 11.38
C HIS A 70 -6.27 -15.18 12.37
N SER A 71 -6.25 -14.47 13.51
CA SER A 71 -7.28 -14.57 14.55
C SER A 71 -7.47 -13.25 15.30
N ILE A 72 -8.63 -13.11 15.94
CA ILE A 72 -8.95 -11.99 16.85
C ILE A 72 -9.56 -12.61 18.10
N ASP A 73 -8.85 -12.52 19.20
CA ASP A 73 -9.32 -12.90 20.53
C ASP A 73 -9.83 -11.66 21.26
N ARG A 74 -11.10 -11.69 21.69
CA ARG A 74 -11.74 -10.58 22.39
C ARG A 74 -11.65 -10.69 23.90
N ASP A 75 -11.40 -11.88 24.43
CA ASP A 75 -11.29 -12.10 25.87
C ASP A 75 -9.91 -11.64 26.34
N ASP A 76 -8.86 -11.98 25.56
CA ASP A 76 -7.48 -11.56 25.83
C ASP A 76 -7.10 -10.22 25.15
N GLU A 77 -8.00 -9.64 24.35
CA GLU A 77 -7.77 -8.41 23.57
C GLU A 77 -6.54 -8.47 22.62
N ILE A 78 -6.35 -9.62 21.96
CA ILE A 78 -5.21 -9.89 21.08
C ILE A 78 -5.65 -10.14 19.63
N VAL A 79 -4.88 -9.62 18.68
CA VAL A 79 -4.98 -9.91 17.24
C VAL A 79 -3.71 -10.62 16.80
N ALA A 80 -3.84 -11.81 16.23
CA ALA A 80 -2.72 -12.52 15.61
C ALA A 80 -2.65 -12.16 14.12
N VAL A 81 -1.48 -11.73 13.66
CA VAL A 81 -1.21 -11.37 12.27
C VAL A 81 -0.06 -12.21 11.72
N GLU A 82 -0.29 -12.88 10.62
CA GLU A 82 0.72 -13.68 9.91
C GLU A 82 1.45 -12.81 8.87
N PHE A 83 2.75 -12.57 9.09
CA PHE A 83 3.67 -11.88 8.18
C PHE A 83 4.71 -12.88 7.67
N ASP A 84 4.75 -13.17 6.36
CA ASP A 84 5.72 -14.08 5.74
C ASP A 84 6.03 -15.33 6.60
N ASP A 85 4.96 -16.05 6.98
CA ASP A 85 4.97 -17.26 7.81
C ASP A 85 5.35 -17.09 9.30
N LYS A 86 5.51 -15.84 9.78
CA LYS A 86 5.68 -15.48 11.19
C LYS A 86 4.36 -14.96 11.76
N GLU A 87 3.85 -15.60 12.80
CA GLU A 87 2.71 -15.08 13.56
C GLU A 87 3.18 -14.05 14.58
N VAL A 88 2.56 -12.87 14.56
CA VAL A 88 2.86 -11.74 15.44
C VAL A 88 1.58 -11.30 16.13
N TYR A 89 1.63 -11.22 17.45
CA TYR A 89 0.50 -10.81 18.29
C TYR A 89 0.50 -9.30 18.51
N TYR A 90 -0.67 -8.69 18.38
CA TYR A 90 -0.92 -7.27 18.65
C TYR A 90 -2.00 -7.15 19.71
N GLU A 91 -1.73 -6.41 20.77
CA GLU A 91 -2.80 -5.94 21.64
C GLU A 91 -3.73 -5.00 20.88
N PHE A 92 -4.98 -4.90 21.30
CA PHE A 92 -5.93 -3.96 20.70
C PHE A 92 -5.45 -2.50 20.73
N SER A 93 -4.60 -2.16 21.71
CA SER A 93 -3.95 -0.85 21.87
C SER A 93 -2.95 -0.54 20.75
N GLU A 94 -2.34 -1.56 20.14
CA GLU A 94 -1.28 -1.46 19.12
C GLU A 94 -1.82 -1.47 17.68
N LEU A 95 -3.14 -1.60 17.49
CA LEU A 95 -3.76 -1.68 16.15
C LEU A 95 -3.69 -0.37 15.34
N ASP A 96 -3.23 0.72 15.95
CA ASP A 96 -2.88 1.95 15.25
C ASP A 96 -1.55 1.83 14.47
N GLU A 97 -0.72 0.83 14.78
CA GLU A 97 0.49 0.49 14.01
C GLU A 97 0.18 -0.29 12.72
N LEU A 98 -1.08 -0.68 12.51
CA LEU A 98 -1.56 -1.39 11.32
C LEU A 98 -2.47 -0.50 10.46
N THR A 99 -2.54 -0.85 9.17
CA THR A 99 -3.57 -0.34 8.25
C THR A 99 -3.99 -1.46 7.31
N LEU A 100 -5.21 -1.38 6.75
CA LEU A 100 -5.62 -2.25 5.65
C LEU A 100 -4.72 -2.03 4.42
N ALA A 101 -4.45 -3.11 3.69
CA ALA A 101 -3.49 -3.16 2.58
C ALA A 101 -4.03 -3.83 1.31
N TYR A 102 -5.35 -3.90 1.14
CA TYR A 102 -5.97 -4.28 -0.13
C TYR A 102 -5.58 -3.32 -1.26
N ALA A 103 -5.54 -2.02 -0.95
CA ALA A 103 -5.02 -0.96 -1.80
C ALA A 103 -3.93 -0.18 -1.06
N VAL A 104 -2.81 0.06 -1.73
CA VAL A 104 -1.63 0.70 -1.14
C VAL A 104 -1.10 1.77 -2.08
N SER A 105 -0.42 2.78 -1.55
CA SER A 105 0.19 3.78 -2.42
C SER A 105 1.40 3.20 -3.13
N VAL A 106 1.69 3.66 -4.35
CA VAL A 106 2.88 3.23 -5.11
C VAL A 106 4.17 3.44 -4.29
N HIS A 107 4.24 4.53 -3.53
CA HIS A 107 5.38 4.83 -2.66
C HIS A 107 5.55 3.83 -1.51
N LYS A 108 4.45 3.40 -0.89
CA LYS A 108 4.48 2.41 0.20
C LYS A 108 4.76 0.98 -0.29
N TYR A 109 4.67 0.76 -1.60
CA TYR A 109 4.92 -0.52 -2.24
C TYR A 109 6.26 -0.55 -3.00
N GLN A 110 7.16 0.38 -2.72
CA GLN A 110 8.50 0.38 -3.29
C GLN A 110 9.31 -0.79 -2.74
N GLY A 111 9.96 -1.55 -3.63
CA GLY A 111 10.74 -2.74 -3.25
C GLY A 111 9.91 -4.03 -3.19
N SER A 112 8.59 -3.94 -3.01
CA SER A 112 7.67 -5.08 -3.10
C SER A 112 7.27 -5.37 -4.54
N GLU A 113 6.85 -6.59 -4.85
CA GLU A 113 6.31 -6.97 -6.16
C GLU A 113 5.19 -8.00 -6.01
N SER A 114 4.24 -8.02 -6.95
CA SER A 114 3.13 -8.97 -6.99
C SER A 114 3.05 -9.65 -8.36
N LYS A 115 2.44 -10.83 -8.44
CA LYS A 115 2.21 -11.50 -9.73
C LYS A 115 1.38 -10.60 -10.65
N ALA A 116 0.30 -10.05 -10.12
CA ALA A 116 -0.54 -9.09 -10.83
C ALA A 116 -0.68 -7.77 -10.05
N VAL A 117 -0.64 -6.66 -10.78
CA VAL A 117 -0.87 -5.32 -10.23
C VAL A 117 -2.04 -4.65 -10.93
N ILE A 118 -2.93 -4.03 -10.15
CA ILE A 118 -3.97 -3.13 -10.64
C ILE A 118 -3.54 -1.71 -10.30
N LEU A 119 -3.19 -0.91 -11.31
CA LEU A 119 -2.74 0.47 -11.14
C LEU A 119 -3.89 1.45 -11.45
N VAL A 120 -4.29 2.25 -10.46
CA VAL A 120 -5.36 3.24 -10.63
C VAL A 120 -4.80 4.57 -11.13
N VAL A 121 -5.17 4.99 -12.35
CA VAL A 121 -4.68 6.22 -12.99
C VAL A 121 -5.84 7.07 -13.47
N HIS A 122 -6.23 8.07 -12.68
CA HIS A 122 -7.36 8.96 -12.98
C HIS A 122 -6.96 10.42 -12.86
N THR A 123 -7.57 11.30 -13.66
CA THR A 123 -7.32 12.76 -13.62
C THR A 123 -7.50 13.39 -12.25
N SER A 124 -8.31 12.83 -11.35
CA SER A 124 -8.42 13.32 -9.96
C SER A 124 -7.10 13.25 -9.18
N HIS A 125 -6.14 12.44 -9.62
CA HIS A 125 -4.81 12.32 -9.04
C HIS A 125 -3.76 13.23 -9.70
N PHE A 126 -4.16 14.16 -10.57
CA PHE A 126 -3.26 14.88 -11.49
C PHE A 126 -1.98 15.44 -10.86
N ARG A 127 -2.02 15.93 -9.61
CA ARG A 127 -0.85 16.47 -8.92
C ARG A 127 0.27 15.46 -8.69
N LEU A 128 -0.06 14.18 -8.54
CA LEU A 128 0.91 13.10 -8.34
C LEU A 128 1.17 12.29 -9.61
N LEU A 129 0.42 12.54 -10.69
CA LEU A 129 0.62 11.84 -11.96
C LEU A 129 1.90 12.34 -12.62
N GLN A 130 2.96 11.56 -12.41
CA GLN A 130 4.29 11.77 -12.94
C GLN A 130 4.76 10.48 -13.61
N ARG A 131 5.63 10.60 -14.62
CA ARG A 131 6.09 9.43 -15.40
C ARG A 131 6.74 8.38 -14.51
N ASN A 132 7.59 8.80 -13.58
CA ASN A 132 8.27 7.91 -12.64
C ASN A 132 7.30 7.16 -11.72
N LEU A 133 6.20 7.79 -11.28
CA LEU A 133 5.20 7.13 -10.44
C LEU A 133 4.50 6.00 -11.22
N ILE A 134 4.08 6.29 -12.45
CA ILE A 134 3.42 5.31 -13.32
C ILE A 134 4.39 4.18 -13.65
N TYR A 135 5.61 4.52 -14.06
CA TYR A 135 6.67 3.55 -14.34
C TYR A 135 6.94 2.66 -13.12
N THR A 136 7.10 3.26 -11.94
CA THR A 136 7.30 2.50 -10.69
C THR A 136 6.15 1.53 -10.47
N GLY A 137 4.89 2.00 -10.55
CA GLY A 137 3.71 1.16 -10.38
C GLY A 137 3.63 0.01 -11.39
N VAL A 138 3.95 0.25 -12.65
CA VAL A 138 3.98 -0.79 -13.70
C VAL A 138 5.04 -1.85 -13.38
N THR A 139 6.25 -1.44 -12.98
CA THR A 139 7.33 -2.39 -12.64
C THR A 139 7.08 -3.21 -11.37
N ARG A 140 5.98 -2.96 -10.62
CA ARG A 140 5.62 -3.77 -9.44
C ARG A 140 4.90 -5.07 -9.82
N GLY A 141 4.40 -5.20 -11.05
CA GLY A 141 3.72 -6.41 -11.54
C GLY A 141 4.69 -7.33 -12.28
N LYS A 142 4.79 -8.61 -11.86
CA LYS A 142 5.70 -9.60 -12.44
C LYS A 142 5.16 -10.24 -13.73
N GLU A 143 3.87 -10.53 -13.75
CA GLU A 143 3.21 -11.30 -14.82
C GLU A 143 2.13 -10.49 -15.53
N LEU A 144 1.37 -9.66 -14.78
CA LEU A 144 0.26 -8.89 -15.31
C LEU A 144 0.18 -7.49 -14.68
N VAL A 145 -0.07 -6.49 -15.52
CA VAL A 145 -0.42 -5.14 -15.07
C VAL A 145 -1.72 -4.71 -15.73
N VAL A 146 -2.70 -4.34 -14.92
CA VAL A 146 -3.98 -3.79 -15.36
C VAL A 146 -4.04 -2.33 -14.95
N VAL A 147 -4.18 -1.42 -15.91
CA VAL A 147 -4.33 0.01 -15.63
C VAL A 147 -5.81 0.36 -15.69
N ILE A 148 -6.35 0.87 -14.58
CA ILE A 148 -7.76 1.29 -14.48
C ILE A 148 -7.82 2.80 -14.28
N GLY A 149 -8.67 3.47 -15.07
CA GLY A 149 -8.93 4.89 -14.93
C GLY A 149 -9.26 5.54 -16.27
N ASN A 150 -8.77 6.75 -16.52
CA ASN A 150 -9.09 7.46 -17.76
C ASN A 150 -7.85 7.74 -18.61
N TYR A 151 -8.03 7.65 -19.93
CA TYR A 151 -6.96 7.87 -20.90
C TYR A 151 -6.27 9.21 -20.71
N LYS A 152 -7.05 10.27 -20.41
CA LYS A 152 -6.52 11.60 -20.13
C LYS A 152 -5.56 11.61 -18.93
N GLY A 153 -5.90 10.94 -17.82
CA GLY A 153 -5.04 10.84 -16.65
C GLY A 153 -3.73 10.12 -16.96
N LEU A 154 -3.82 9.00 -17.68
CA LEU A 154 -2.64 8.26 -18.14
C LEU A 154 -1.73 9.14 -19.00
N MET A 155 -2.28 9.81 -20.01
CA MET A 155 -1.51 10.69 -20.88
C MET A 155 -0.89 11.88 -20.14
N MET A 156 -1.59 12.45 -19.16
CA MET A 156 -1.02 13.50 -18.30
C MET A 156 0.20 12.99 -17.55
N GLY A 157 0.10 11.84 -16.88
CA GLY A 157 1.22 11.29 -16.11
C GLY A 157 2.40 10.85 -16.98
N VAL A 158 2.14 10.23 -18.14
CA VAL A 158 3.22 9.80 -19.06
C VAL A 158 3.95 10.99 -19.68
N LYS A 159 3.26 12.10 -19.98
CA LYS A 159 3.89 13.32 -20.52
C LYS A 159 4.57 14.18 -19.45
N ASN A 160 4.27 13.97 -18.18
CA ASN A 160 4.81 14.76 -17.08
C ASN A 160 6.22 14.30 -16.70
N GLU A 161 7.21 15.00 -17.26
CA GLU A 161 8.65 14.82 -16.99
C GLU A 161 9.20 15.81 -15.95
N GLU A 162 8.36 16.65 -15.31
CA GLU A 162 8.79 17.73 -14.41
C GLU A 162 9.54 17.26 -13.14
N VAL A 163 9.70 15.95 -12.93
CA VAL A 163 10.44 15.36 -11.79
C VAL A 163 11.96 15.63 -11.83
N LEU A 164 12.49 16.19 -12.92
CA LEU A 164 13.94 16.11 -13.20
C LEU A 164 14.76 17.41 -12.96
N LYS A 165 14.32 18.34 -12.11
CA LYS A 165 15.23 19.33 -11.53
C LYS A 165 15.37 19.15 -10.03
N ARG A 166 16.16 18.16 -9.63
CA ARG A 166 16.69 18.06 -8.27
C ARG A 166 17.96 18.90 -8.19
N TYR A 167 17.91 20.00 -7.44
CA TYR A 167 19.11 20.77 -7.12
C TYR A 167 19.90 20.00 -6.05
N SER A 168 21.04 19.43 -6.44
CA SER A 168 21.98 18.77 -5.54
C SER A 168 23.39 19.22 -5.87
N GLY A 169 24.17 19.55 -4.84
CA GLY A 169 25.60 19.89 -4.99
C GLY A 169 26.47 18.66 -5.25
N LEU A 170 25.92 17.44 -5.21
CA LEU A 170 26.71 16.20 -5.34
C LEU A 170 27.49 16.15 -6.65
N SER A 171 26.87 16.54 -7.78
CA SER A 171 27.57 16.59 -9.07
C SER A 171 28.71 17.61 -9.07
N HIS A 172 28.51 18.75 -8.41
CA HIS A 172 29.52 19.79 -8.26
C HIS A 172 30.68 19.30 -7.38
N PHE A 173 30.41 18.65 -6.25
CA PHE A 173 31.45 18.09 -5.38
C PHE A 173 32.24 16.96 -6.02
N ILE A 174 31.60 16.08 -6.79
CA ILE A 174 32.30 15.02 -7.55
C ILE A 174 33.22 15.64 -8.61
N GLN A 175 32.82 16.74 -9.24
CA GLN A 175 33.61 17.41 -10.28
C GLN A 175 34.69 18.34 -9.72
N ALA A 176 34.52 18.89 -8.53
CA ALA A 176 35.47 19.79 -7.88
C ALA A 176 36.53 19.08 -7.01
N GLY A 177 36.34 17.78 -6.74
CA GLY A 177 37.27 16.95 -5.96
C GLY A 177 38.26 16.13 -6.81
N GLY A 178 38.49 16.50 -8.07
CA GLY A 178 39.45 15.88 -8.99
C GLY A 178 40.67 16.77 -9.25
#